data_AF-A0A5S4T5E4-F1
#
_entry.id   AF-A0A5S4T5E4-F1
#
_cell.length_a   1.000
_cell.length_b   1.000
_cell.length_c   1.000
_cell.angle_alpha   90.00
_cell.angle_beta   90.00
_cell.angle_gamma   90.00
#
_symmetry.space_group_name_H-M   'P 1'
#
loop_
_entity.id
_entity.type
_entity.pdbx_description
1 polymer ?
#
loop_
_entity_poly.entity_id
_entity_poly.type
_entity_poly.pdbx_seq_one_letter_code
_entity_poly.pdbx_strand_id
1 'polypeptide(L)' 'MIITASKKTYLEKVSHRGIISALAFDQRGALKRMMAAHQEAEPRV' A
#
# COMPACT_ATOMS: atom_id res chain seq x y z
N MET A 1 13.98 -20.36 9.59
CA MET A 1 12.67 -19.73 9.33
C MET A 1 11.85 -20.66 8.43
N ILE A 2 10.67 -21.11 8.86
CA ILE A 2 9.80 -22.02 8.07
C ILE A 2 8.60 -21.23 7.55
N ILE A 3 8.39 -21.22 6.23
CA ILE A 3 7.22 -20.61 5.59
C ILE A 3 6.19 -21.72 5.34
N THR A 4 4.95 -21.55 5.81
CA THR A 4 3.88 -22.50 5.53
C THR A 4 3.48 -22.45 4.06
N ALA A 5 2.93 -23.54 3.52
CA ALA A 5 2.48 -23.57 2.13
C ALA A 5 1.54 -22.41 1.79
N SER A 6 0.58 -22.10 2.68
CA SER A 6 -0.34 -20.98 2.49
C SER A 6 0.37 -19.62 2.47
N LYS A 7 1.33 -19.37 3.36
CA LYS A 7 2.11 -18.12 3.36
C LYS A 7 2.93 -17.97 2.08
N LYS A 8 3.49 -19.07 1.56
CA LYS A 8 4.21 -19.07 0.28
C LYS A 8 3.27 -18.65 -0.86
N THR A 9 2.08 -19.24 -0.94
CA THR A 9 1.07 -18.89 -1.94
C THR A 9 0.65 -17.41 -1.86
N TYR A 10 0.49 -16.85 -0.66
CA TYR A 10 0.16 -15.42 -0.52
C TYR A 10 1.32 -14.50 -0.94
N LEU A 11 2.57 -14.88 -0.64
CA LEU A 11 3.74 -14.12 -1.08
C LEU A 11 3.88 -14.10 -2.61
N GLU A 12 3.60 -15.22 -3.27
CA GLU A 12 3.61 -15.31 -4.74
C GLU A 12 2.57 -14.35 -5.37
N LYS A 13 1.42 -14.14 -4.73
CA LYS A 13 0.37 -13.21 -5.22
C LYS A 13 0.78 -11.74 -5.20
N VAL A 14 1.68 -11.36 -4.29
CA VAL A 14 2.16 -9.97 -4.13
C VAL A 14 3.55 -9.74 -4.72
N SER A 15 4.12 -10.76 -5.38
CA SER A 15 5.46 -10.72 -5.94
C SER A 15 5.41 -10.87 -7.47
N HIS A 16 6.37 -10.25 -8.14
CA HIS A 16 6.64 -10.47 -9.56
C HIS A 16 8.09 -10.94 -9.71
N ARG A 17 8.30 -12.17 -10.23
CA ARG A 17 9.63 -12.79 -10.37
C ARG A 17 10.42 -12.81 -9.05
N GLY A 18 9.74 -13.08 -7.93
CA GLY A 18 10.34 -13.13 -6.60
C GLY A 18 10.63 -11.76 -5.97
N ILE A 19 10.28 -10.65 -6.64
CA ILE A 19 10.44 -9.29 -6.14
C ILE A 19 9.06 -8.74 -5.76
N ILE A 20 8.93 -8.18 -4.55
CA ILE A 20 7.72 -7.44 -4.17
C ILE A 20 7.84 -6.03 -4.74
N SER A 21 7.17 -5.78 -5.86
CA SER A 21 7.10 -4.47 -6.53
C SER A 21 5.73 -3.81 -6.35
N ALA A 22 5.16 -3.91 -5.14
CA ALA A 22 3.84 -3.37 -4.82
C ALA A 22 3.90 -1.83 -4.66
N LEU A 23 2.82 -1.15 -5.06
CA LEU A 23 2.64 0.27 -4.82
C LEU A 23 2.12 0.50 -3.40
N ALA A 24 2.86 1.26 -2.60
CA ALA A 24 2.40 1.68 -1.29
C ALA A 24 1.50 2.92 -1.41
N PHE A 25 0.22 2.76 -1.09
CA PHE A 25 -0.74 3.86 -1.00
C PHE A 25 -1.76 3.60 0.12
N ASP A 26 -1.31 3.77 1.35
CA ASP A 26 -2.07 3.58 2.59
C ASP A 26 -2.09 4.86 3.46
N GLN A 27 -1.56 5.94 2.90
CA GLN A 27 -1.31 7.18 3.59
C GLN A 27 -2.60 7.97 3.79
N ARG A 28 -3.24 7.88 4.96
CA ARG A 28 -4.47 8.65 5.24
C ARG A 28 -4.17 10.10 5.62
N GLY A 29 -3.43 10.31 6.71
CA GLY A 29 -3.15 11.66 7.22
C GLY A 29 -2.23 12.48 6.32
N ALA A 30 -1.23 11.84 5.71
CA ALA A 30 -0.33 12.53 4.78
C ALA A 30 -1.07 12.91 3.49
N LEU A 31 -1.89 12.01 2.92
CA LEU A 31 -2.72 12.34 1.75
C LEU A 31 -3.69 13.48 2.05
N LYS A 32 -4.37 13.46 3.20
CA LYS A 32 -5.27 14.55 3.61
C LYS A 32 -4.55 15.91 3.65
N ARG A 33 -3.32 15.97 4.18
CA ARG A 33 -2.52 17.20 4.17
C ARG A 33 -2.10 17.63 2.77
N MET A 34 -1.72 16.68 1.92
CA MET A 34 -1.38 16.96 0.52
C MET A 34 -2.59 17.50 -0.25
N MET A 35 -3.78 16.91 -0.06
CA MET A 35 -5.02 17.39 -0.66
C MET A 35 -5.37 18.80 -0.18
N ALA A 36 -5.27 19.06 1.12
CA ALA A 36 -5.58 20.38 1.71
C ALA A 36 -4.70 21.52 1.16
N ALA A 37 -3.50 21.23 0.64
CA ALA A 37 -2.65 22.25 0.02
C ALA A 37 -3.21 22.78 -1.32
N HIS A 38 -4.23 22.13 -1.88
CA HIS A 38 -4.75 22.42 -3.22
C HIS A 38 -6.26 22.73 -3.23
N GLN A 39 -6.92 22.84 -2.07
CA GLN A 39 -8.35 23.16 -1.96
C GLN A 39 -8.67 23.83 -0.62
N GLU A 40 -9.69 24.70 -0.58
CA GLU A 40 -10.11 25.40 0.66
C GLU A 40 -11.03 24.56 1.56
N ALA A 41 -11.80 23.63 0.99
CA ALA A 41 -12.70 22.77 1.74
C ALA A 41 -11.96 21.56 2.33
N GLU A 42 -12.45 21.07 3.48
CA GLU A 42 -11.85 19.89 4.14
C GLU A 42 -11.85 18.66 3.21
N PRO A 43 -10.69 18.00 2.99
CA PRO A 43 -10.63 16.83 2.13
C PRO A 43 -11.37 15.64 2.73
N ARG A 44 -12.25 15.02 1.92
CA ARG A 44 -12.90 13.74 2.21
C ARG A 44 -12.11 12.63 1.52
N VAL A 45 -11.64 11.66 2.29
CA VAL A 45 -10.85 10.50 1.84
C VAL A 45 -11.65 9.23 2.12
#